data_AF-A0A160PQ06-F1
#
_entry.id   AF-A0A160PQ06-F1
#
_cell.length_a   1.000
_cell.length_b   1.000
_cell.length_c   1.000
_cell.angle_alpha   90.00
_cell.angle_beta   90.00
_cell.angle_gamma   90.00
#
_symmetry.space_group_name_H-M   'P 1'
#
loop_
_entity.id
_entity.type
_entity.pdbx_description
1 polymer ?
#
loop_
_entity_poly.entity_id
_entity_poly.type
_entity_poly.pdbx_seq_one_letter_code
_entity_poly.pdbx_strand_id
1 'polypeptide(L)'
;MLIDTHPHLAAQLLDPDLGKLLTAGSNKKVQWQCPEHADHIWTASVNNRTNAKNPRCPYCASTRVLAGFNDLATTHPHLAVQLVDQDIALTISAGSGKKQLWQCAVNPKHQWLATPNNRTSTKSASSGCPYCANRAVLVGDNDFATTHPELAAQLVDQSAATTFTAGHNKPVEWICCKHEPPFIWKTSPILRVRQNTQCPVCSERAVAPTLNDLATTHPKLAEQITDPQPNGMSATTIIPTISRGSHTQLTWQCSKNHDHQWIATVKDRVRGTDCPTCANTGTSRKEAELVEVIRALLPNTDVQQGALINGRTGNRGASPSTDVLIPSKNLAIEFNGLYWHSELFLKDKHYHANKSALAEQAGVQLIHVWEDDWNLRRDIVIRMIAHKLHATHNLGTVLPAETTDPRVSTTAFARTLTPTAVSGSHAAAFLNRNHIQGAVSATKHLALCDNNGDIRALLSVRSPKNNARMYRKKGTWEIQRYATLGNVPGGFTRLLKFAEHTLNEHGTVLKQWISFSAADVSDGGLYRAAGFTAEQQLAPDYRYVGGATGWRRTPKESFQRKRFRDDPALLWNESWTEHEAALNNELYRIYDAGKTRWVKNVA
;
A
#
# COMPACT_ATOMS: atom_id res chain seq x y z
N MET A 1 -33.83 -83.02 44.58
CA MET A 1 -32.35 -82.81 44.47
C MET A 1 -32.04 -81.75 43.43
N LEU A 2 -30.79 -81.38 43.23
CA LEU A 2 -30.40 -80.33 42.27
C LEU A 2 -30.84 -80.71 40.85
N ILE A 3 -30.69 -81.98 40.47
CA ILE A 3 -31.11 -82.50 39.16
C ILE A 3 -32.62 -82.35 38.90
N ASP A 4 -33.46 -82.45 39.94
CA ASP A 4 -34.92 -82.34 39.80
C ASP A 4 -35.40 -80.88 39.75
N THR A 5 -34.70 -79.99 40.46
CA THR A 5 -35.14 -78.58 40.61
C THR A 5 -34.48 -77.64 39.62
N HIS A 6 -33.24 -77.93 39.20
CA HIS A 6 -32.44 -77.10 38.27
C HIS A 6 -31.64 -78.01 37.31
N PRO A 7 -32.32 -78.79 36.44
CA PRO A 7 -31.67 -79.77 35.56
C PRO A 7 -30.60 -79.15 34.66
N HIS A 8 -30.82 -77.90 34.20
CA HIS A 8 -29.86 -77.15 33.38
C HIS A 8 -28.56 -76.77 34.11
N LEU A 9 -28.59 -76.59 35.44
CA LEU A 9 -27.39 -76.37 36.25
C LEU A 9 -26.73 -77.70 36.62
N ALA A 10 -27.52 -78.74 36.91
CA ALA A 10 -27.00 -80.07 37.19
C ALA A 10 -26.17 -80.62 36.01
N ALA A 11 -26.59 -80.34 34.77
CA ALA A 11 -25.85 -80.69 33.55
C ALA A 11 -24.48 -79.99 33.42
N GLN A 12 -24.22 -78.94 34.20
CA GLN A 12 -22.94 -78.20 34.22
C GLN A 12 -21.99 -78.70 35.32
N LEU A 13 -22.37 -79.74 36.10
CA LEU A 13 -21.46 -80.36 37.05
C LEU A 13 -20.44 -81.22 36.32
N LEU A 14 -19.16 -81.10 36.68
CA LEU A 14 -18.11 -81.94 36.12
C LEU A 14 -18.28 -83.43 36.52
N ASP A 15 -18.85 -83.67 37.71
CA ASP A 15 -19.29 -84.97 38.19
C ASP A 15 -20.84 -85.00 38.22
N PRO A 16 -21.49 -85.67 37.25
CA PRO A 16 -22.94 -85.70 37.14
C PRO A 16 -23.67 -86.34 38.33
N ASP A 17 -23.01 -87.25 39.06
CA ASP A 17 -23.67 -87.97 40.16
C ASP A 17 -23.90 -87.07 41.38
N LEU A 18 -23.13 -85.99 41.51
CA LEU A 18 -23.37 -84.96 42.53
C LEU A 18 -24.74 -84.27 42.37
N GLY A 19 -25.31 -84.24 41.16
CA GLY A 19 -26.62 -83.65 40.89
C GLY A 19 -27.78 -84.41 41.59
N LYS A 20 -27.59 -85.71 41.83
CA LYS A 20 -28.53 -86.58 42.55
C LYS A 20 -28.36 -86.52 44.07
N LEU A 21 -27.23 -85.99 44.55
CA LEU A 21 -26.87 -86.00 45.98
C LEU A 21 -26.99 -84.63 46.65
N LEU A 22 -26.87 -83.54 45.90
CA LEU A 22 -26.85 -82.18 46.44
C LEU A 22 -28.20 -81.47 46.22
N THR A 23 -28.60 -80.64 47.19
CA THR A 23 -29.79 -79.78 47.09
C THR A 23 -29.42 -78.39 46.59
N ALA A 24 -30.39 -77.65 46.03
CA ALA A 24 -30.16 -76.33 45.43
C ALA A 24 -29.58 -75.29 46.42
N GLY A 25 -29.82 -75.43 47.73
CA GLY A 25 -29.28 -74.54 48.78
C GLY A 25 -27.94 -74.96 49.37
N SER A 26 -27.27 -75.99 48.82
CA SER A 26 -26.04 -76.53 49.41
C SER A 26 -24.84 -75.58 49.27
N ASN A 27 -24.13 -75.30 50.37
CA ASN A 27 -22.91 -74.49 50.36
C ASN A 27 -21.65 -75.29 49.93
N LYS A 28 -21.77 -76.58 49.58
CA LYS A 28 -20.65 -77.42 49.15
C LYS A 28 -20.07 -76.87 47.83
N LYS A 29 -18.75 -76.61 47.82
CA LYS A 29 -18.01 -76.22 46.62
C LYS A 29 -17.73 -77.45 45.75
N VAL A 30 -18.14 -77.38 44.50
CA VAL A 30 -17.97 -78.43 43.49
C VAL A 30 -17.41 -77.81 42.21
N GLN A 31 -16.88 -78.65 41.31
CA GLN A 31 -16.37 -78.21 40.01
C GLN A 31 -17.52 -78.15 39.00
N TRP A 32 -17.58 -77.05 38.27
CA TRP A 32 -18.55 -76.76 37.22
C TRP A 32 -17.82 -76.61 35.89
N GLN A 33 -18.47 -77.01 34.82
CA GLN A 33 -18.01 -76.86 33.44
C GLN A 33 -18.96 -75.94 32.67
N CYS A 34 -18.41 -75.08 31.80
CA CYS A 34 -19.23 -74.17 31.01
C CYS A 34 -19.93 -74.96 29.90
N PRO A 35 -21.24 -74.75 29.67
CA PRO A 35 -21.93 -75.42 28.57
C PRO A 35 -21.41 -75.02 27.18
N GLU A 36 -20.87 -73.80 27.05
CA GLU A 36 -20.35 -73.27 25.77
C GLU A 36 -18.86 -73.60 25.53
N HIS A 37 -18.09 -73.87 26.59
CA HIS A 37 -16.63 -74.00 26.55
C HIS A 37 -16.16 -75.10 27.51
N ALA A 38 -15.77 -76.25 26.96
CA ALA A 38 -15.44 -77.44 27.74
C ALA A 38 -14.21 -77.26 28.66
N ASP A 39 -13.30 -76.35 28.29
CA ASP A 39 -12.07 -75.98 29.00
C ASP A 39 -12.31 -75.02 30.18
N HIS A 40 -13.50 -74.40 30.26
CA HIS A 40 -13.86 -73.53 31.37
C HIS A 40 -14.34 -74.35 32.58
N ILE A 41 -13.40 -74.77 33.41
CA ILE A 41 -13.69 -75.47 34.67
C ILE A 41 -13.45 -74.54 35.85
N TRP A 42 -14.45 -74.37 36.73
CA TRP A 42 -14.31 -73.54 37.93
C TRP A 42 -14.98 -74.15 39.16
N THR A 43 -14.46 -73.78 40.33
CA THR A 43 -15.02 -74.19 41.62
C THR A 43 -15.98 -73.13 42.16
N ALA A 44 -17.22 -73.52 42.47
CA ALA A 44 -18.23 -72.69 43.13
C ALA A 44 -19.18 -73.54 43.99
N SER A 45 -19.86 -72.94 44.97
CA SER A 45 -20.90 -73.64 45.74
C SER A 45 -22.21 -73.79 44.95
N VAL A 46 -22.97 -74.84 45.23
CA VAL A 46 -24.28 -75.07 44.59
C VAL A 46 -25.24 -73.91 44.87
N ASN A 47 -25.30 -73.45 46.11
CA ASN A 47 -26.13 -72.31 46.54
C ASN A 47 -25.81 -71.01 45.78
N ASN A 48 -24.53 -70.74 45.49
CA ASN A 48 -24.14 -69.55 44.73
C ASN A 48 -24.56 -69.63 43.25
N ARG A 49 -24.68 -70.85 42.70
CA ARG A 49 -25.01 -71.11 41.29
C ARG A 49 -26.50 -71.11 41.02
N THR A 50 -27.30 -71.52 42.00
CA THR A 50 -28.77 -71.51 41.95
C THR A 50 -29.37 -70.16 42.31
N ASN A 51 -28.60 -69.24 42.91
CA ASN A 51 -29.01 -67.86 43.13
C ASN A 51 -29.07 -67.06 41.82
N ALA A 52 -30.19 -66.38 41.57
CA ALA A 52 -30.46 -65.59 40.36
C ALA A 52 -29.40 -64.52 40.03
N LYS A 53 -28.56 -64.11 40.99
CA LYS A 53 -27.54 -63.07 40.78
C LYS A 53 -26.25 -63.54 40.08
N ASN A 54 -25.88 -64.83 40.11
CA ASN A 54 -24.57 -65.31 39.59
C ASN A 54 -24.59 -66.70 38.89
N PRO A 55 -25.48 -66.98 37.92
CA PRO A 55 -25.56 -68.30 37.29
C PRO A 55 -24.58 -68.52 36.11
N ARG A 56 -23.69 -67.57 35.79
CA ARG A 56 -22.86 -67.63 34.57
C ARG A 56 -21.44 -68.12 34.84
N CYS A 57 -20.79 -68.67 33.81
CA CYS A 57 -19.37 -69.04 33.87
C CYS A 57 -18.52 -67.78 34.18
N PRO A 58 -17.61 -67.81 35.17
CA PRO A 58 -16.83 -66.64 35.56
C PRO A 58 -15.83 -66.18 34.49
N TYR A 59 -15.39 -67.08 33.62
CA TYR A 59 -14.50 -66.78 32.49
C TYR A 59 -15.27 -66.11 31.33
N CYS A 60 -16.41 -66.67 30.91
CA CYS A 60 -17.27 -66.04 29.90
C CYS A 60 -17.82 -64.68 30.35
N ALA A 61 -18.07 -64.51 31.64
CA ALA A 61 -18.51 -63.24 32.23
C ALA A 61 -17.34 -62.27 32.53
N SER A 62 -16.09 -62.63 32.21
CA SER A 62 -14.87 -61.83 32.46
C SER A 62 -14.69 -61.37 33.91
N THR A 63 -15.24 -62.11 34.86
CA THR A 63 -15.03 -61.89 36.32
C THR A 63 -13.80 -62.63 36.85
N ARG A 64 -13.29 -63.61 36.10
CA ARG A 64 -11.98 -64.24 36.27
C ARG A 64 -11.25 -64.29 34.93
N VAL A 65 -9.93 -64.22 34.96
CA VAL A 65 -9.07 -64.30 33.76
C VAL A 65 -8.61 -65.75 33.55
N LEU A 66 -8.68 -66.22 32.31
CA LEU A 66 -8.15 -67.48 31.80
C LEU A 66 -7.24 -67.16 30.62
N ALA A 67 -5.96 -67.51 30.75
CA ALA A 67 -4.97 -67.32 29.70
C ALA A 67 -5.33 -68.14 28.45
N GLY A 68 -5.23 -67.53 27.27
CA GLY A 68 -5.65 -68.10 25.99
C GLY A 68 -7.12 -67.87 25.64
N PHE A 69 -7.90 -67.22 26.52
CA PHE A 69 -9.34 -66.99 26.29
C PHE A 69 -9.74 -65.52 26.45
N ASN A 70 -9.75 -65.00 27.68
CA ASN A 70 -10.25 -63.65 27.99
C ASN A 70 -9.19 -62.72 28.61
N ASP A 71 -7.92 -63.14 28.59
CA ASP A 71 -6.78 -62.31 28.94
C ASP A 71 -6.50 -61.24 27.87
N LEU A 72 -5.70 -60.24 28.23
CA LEU A 72 -5.39 -59.12 27.36
C LEU A 72 -4.49 -59.52 26.19
N ALA A 73 -3.56 -60.47 26.37
CA ALA A 73 -2.68 -60.94 25.30
C ALA A 73 -3.47 -61.61 24.18
N THR A 74 -4.45 -62.43 24.53
CA THR A 74 -5.33 -63.12 23.58
C THR A 74 -6.31 -62.17 22.91
N THR A 75 -7.01 -61.34 23.69
CA THR A 75 -8.11 -60.53 23.17
C THR A 75 -7.65 -59.23 22.49
N HIS A 76 -6.53 -58.65 22.93
CA HIS A 76 -6.00 -57.37 22.44
C HIS A 76 -4.46 -57.41 22.30
N PRO A 77 -3.90 -58.28 21.44
CA PRO A 77 -2.44 -58.47 21.31
C PRO A 77 -1.69 -57.17 21.01
N HIS A 78 -2.29 -56.26 20.22
CA HIS A 78 -1.72 -54.96 19.89
C HIS A 78 -1.56 -53.99 21.09
N LEU A 79 -2.32 -54.21 22.18
CA LEU A 79 -2.15 -53.49 23.44
C LEU A 79 -1.20 -54.23 24.37
N ALA A 80 -1.24 -55.56 24.40
CA ALA A 80 -0.35 -56.37 25.25
C ALA A 80 1.13 -56.05 25.01
N VAL A 81 1.55 -55.87 23.75
CA VAL A 81 2.93 -55.49 23.39
C VAL A 81 3.35 -54.10 23.90
N GLN A 82 2.40 -53.26 24.34
CA GLN A 82 2.66 -51.94 24.90
C GLN A 82 2.79 -51.96 26.42
N LEU A 83 2.64 -53.10 27.09
CA LEU A 83 2.95 -53.20 28.51
C LEU A 83 4.47 -53.22 28.71
N VAL A 84 4.94 -52.52 29.73
CA VAL A 84 6.36 -52.59 30.13
C VAL A 84 6.72 -54.00 30.63
N ASP A 85 5.80 -54.62 31.36
CA ASP A 85 5.88 -56.03 31.76
C ASP A 85 4.81 -56.82 30.99
N GLN A 86 5.26 -57.62 30.01
CA GLN A 86 4.38 -58.36 29.11
C GLN A 86 3.74 -59.58 29.77
N ASP A 87 4.36 -60.13 30.83
CA ASP A 87 3.84 -61.33 31.51
C ASP A 87 2.50 -61.05 32.20
N ILE A 88 2.28 -59.80 32.62
CA ILE A 88 1.03 -59.35 33.21
C ILE A 88 -0.15 -59.49 32.23
N ALA A 89 0.08 -59.43 30.91
CA ALA A 89 -0.97 -59.49 29.89
C ALA A 89 -1.81 -60.78 29.95
N LEU A 90 -1.21 -61.88 30.43
CA LEU A 90 -1.88 -63.18 30.61
C LEU A 90 -2.73 -63.25 31.89
N THR A 91 -2.61 -62.27 32.78
CA THR A 91 -3.23 -62.26 34.13
C THR A 91 -4.37 -61.25 34.28
N ILE A 92 -4.56 -60.37 33.30
CA ILE A 92 -5.55 -59.29 33.31
C ILE A 92 -6.47 -59.37 32.10
N SER A 93 -7.74 -58.98 32.26
CA SER A 93 -8.68 -58.84 31.15
C SER A 93 -8.72 -57.40 30.63
N ALA A 94 -9.23 -57.26 29.41
CA ALA A 94 -9.50 -55.97 28.76
C ALA A 94 -10.35 -55.00 29.61
N GLY A 95 -11.22 -55.50 30.49
CA GLY A 95 -12.08 -54.70 31.37
C GLY A 95 -11.49 -54.38 32.75
N SER A 96 -10.23 -54.72 33.00
CA SER A 96 -9.60 -54.51 34.31
C SER A 96 -9.51 -53.03 34.69
N GLY A 97 -9.88 -52.71 35.94
CA GLY A 97 -9.77 -51.37 36.55
C GLY A 97 -8.43 -51.09 37.22
N LYS A 98 -7.47 -52.03 37.20
CA LYS A 98 -6.14 -51.85 37.81
C LYS A 98 -5.21 -51.12 36.83
N LYS A 99 -4.51 -50.09 37.29
CA LYS A 99 -3.53 -49.35 36.48
C LYS A 99 -2.30 -50.23 36.23
N GLN A 100 -1.83 -50.24 34.99
CA GLN A 100 -0.58 -50.86 34.56
C GLN A 100 0.31 -49.82 33.90
N LEU A 101 1.62 -50.10 33.85
CA LEU A 101 2.61 -49.25 33.18
C LEU A 101 2.70 -49.62 31.70
N TRP A 102 2.43 -48.66 30.84
CA TRP A 102 2.45 -48.81 29.38
C TRP A 102 3.61 -48.02 28.79
N GLN A 103 4.15 -48.51 27.69
CA GLN A 103 5.15 -47.87 26.85
C GLN A 103 4.55 -47.50 25.50
N CYS A 104 4.94 -46.34 24.97
CA CYS A 104 4.41 -45.89 23.69
C CYS A 104 5.09 -46.68 22.56
N ALA A 105 4.28 -47.14 21.61
CA ALA A 105 4.79 -47.79 20.40
C ALA A 105 5.62 -46.84 19.50
N VAL A 106 5.40 -45.52 19.62
CA VAL A 106 6.08 -44.50 18.78
C VAL A 106 7.36 -43.98 19.43
N ASN A 107 7.32 -43.69 20.73
CA ASN A 107 8.48 -43.16 21.46
C ASN A 107 8.72 -43.98 22.74
N PRO A 108 9.76 -44.84 22.76
CA PRO A 108 10.04 -45.71 23.91
C PRO A 108 10.29 -44.97 25.24
N LYS A 109 10.62 -43.67 25.21
CA LYS A 109 10.78 -42.84 26.42
C LYS A 109 9.45 -42.53 27.10
N HIS A 110 8.34 -42.66 26.40
CA HIS A 110 7.01 -42.39 26.92
C HIS A 110 6.47 -43.60 27.68
N GLN A 111 6.47 -43.50 29.01
CA GLN A 111 5.84 -44.50 29.87
C GLN A 111 4.76 -43.85 30.74
N TRP A 112 3.59 -44.48 30.84
CA TRP A 112 2.47 -43.91 31.63
C TRP A 112 1.59 -44.98 32.27
N LEU A 113 0.91 -44.60 33.36
CA LEU A 113 -0.03 -45.45 34.07
C LEU A 113 -1.45 -45.30 33.51
N ALA A 114 -2.05 -46.40 33.07
CA ALA A 114 -3.44 -46.46 32.63
C ALA A 114 -4.08 -47.82 32.92
N THR A 115 -5.41 -47.87 33.02
CA THR A 115 -6.14 -49.15 33.18
C THR A 115 -6.37 -49.79 31.81
N PRO A 116 -6.34 -51.13 31.69
CA PRO A 116 -6.73 -51.84 30.47
C PRO A 116 -8.11 -51.42 29.96
N ASN A 117 -9.09 -51.25 30.85
CA ASN A 117 -10.44 -50.81 30.50
C ASN A 117 -10.48 -49.46 29.77
N ASN A 118 -9.65 -48.50 30.20
CA ASN A 118 -9.57 -47.20 29.52
C ASN A 118 -8.83 -47.27 28.18
N ARG A 119 -7.94 -48.25 28.02
CA ARG A 119 -7.15 -48.50 26.80
C ARG A 119 -7.96 -49.21 25.72
N THR A 120 -8.92 -50.04 26.09
CA THR A 120 -9.77 -50.84 25.19
C THR A 120 -11.11 -50.17 24.85
N SER A 121 -11.56 -49.22 25.67
CA SER A 121 -12.81 -48.48 25.44
C SER A 121 -12.76 -47.59 24.19
N THR A 122 -13.65 -47.83 23.24
CA THR A 122 -13.86 -46.99 22.05
C THR A 122 -14.49 -45.62 22.37
N LYS A 123 -15.03 -45.46 23.58
CA LYS A 123 -15.63 -44.20 24.05
C LYS A 123 -14.62 -43.27 24.72
N SER A 124 -13.40 -43.74 24.99
CA SER A 124 -12.39 -42.96 25.68
C SER A 124 -11.46 -42.28 24.68
N ALA A 125 -11.58 -40.96 24.54
CA ALA A 125 -10.60 -40.13 23.83
C ALA A 125 -9.17 -40.23 24.44
N SER A 126 -9.00 -40.91 25.57
CA SER A 126 -7.75 -41.02 26.35
C SER A 126 -7.00 -42.36 26.19
N SER A 127 -7.39 -43.23 25.26
CA SER A 127 -6.82 -44.58 25.10
C SER A 127 -5.38 -44.64 24.55
N GLY A 128 -4.83 -43.53 24.04
CA GLY A 128 -3.46 -43.46 23.51
C GLY A 128 -2.41 -42.88 24.48
N CYS A 129 -1.15 -42.83 24.02
CA CYS A 129 -0.05 -42.19 24.75
C CYS A 129 -0.38 -40.72 25.10
N PRO A 130 -0.35 -40.33 26.39
CA PRO A 130 -0.70 -38.98 26.81
C PRO A 130 0.31 -37.93 26.37
N TYR A 131 1.57 -38.32 26.16
CA TYR A 131 2.63 -37.42 25.71
C TYR A 131 2.57 -37.16 24.20
N CYS A 132 2.45 -38.21 23.37
CA CYS A 132 2.22 -38.03 21.92
C CYS A 132 0.96 -37.23 21.61
N ALA A 133 -0.10 -37.42 22.42
CA ALA A 133 -1.34 -36.66 22.30
C ALA A 133 -1.29 -35.27 22.97
N ASN A 134 -0.15 -34.85 23.53
CA ASN A 134 0.05 -33.58 24.22
C ASN A 134 -0.92 -33.30 25.39
N ARG A 135 -1.45 -34.37 26.01
CA ARG A 135 -2.32 -34.32 27.21
C ARG A 135 -1.53 -34.29 28.51
N ALA A 136 -0.27 -34.72 28.49
CA ALA A 136 0.68 -34.63 29.59
C ALA A 136 2.02 -34.09 29.07
N VAL A 137 2.80 -33.49 29.97
CA VAL A 137 4.11 -32.88 29.66
C VAL A 137 5.22 -33.81 30.11
N LEU A 138 6.21 -33.99 29.23
CA LEU A 138 7.46 -34.67 29.48
C LEU A 138 8.60 -33.71 29.10
N VAL A 139 9.34 -33.27 30.12
CA VAL A 139 10.46 -32.33 29.96
C VAL A 139 11.56 -32.95 29.08
N GLY A 140 12.05 -32.18 28.12
CA GLY A 140 13.04 -32.60 27.13
C GLY A 140 12.46 -33.34 25.92
N ASP A 141 11.12 -33.41 25.79
CA ASP A 141 10.46 -34.11 24.68
C ASP A 141 9.31 -33.29 24.08
N ASN A 142 8.20 -33.13 24.80
CA ASN A 142 6.99 -32.47 24.29
C ASN A 142 6.62 -31.18 25.05
N ASP A 143 7.46 -30.75 25.99
CA ASP A 143 7.32 -29.46 26.65
C ASP A 143 7.56 -28.29 25.67
N PHE A 144 7.05 -27.12 26.05
CA PHE A 144 7.09 -25.95 25.19
C PHE A 144 8.51 -25.40 24.99
N ALA A 145 9.38 -25.49 25.99
CA ALA A 145 10.76 -25.04 25.89
C ALA A 145 11.54 -25.86 24.83
N THR A 146 11.36 -27.18 24.84
CA THR A 146 12.01 -28.08 23.89
C THR A 146 11.47 -27.93 22.48
N THR A 147 10.15 -27.84 22.33
CA THR A 147 9.51 -27.84 21.00
C THR A 147 9.47 -26.47 20.32
N HIS A 148 9.48 -25.37 21.09
CA HIS A 148 9.33 -23.99 20.58
C HIS A 148 10.26 -23.00 21.31
N PRO A 149 11.59 -23.19 21.24
CA PRO A 149 12.55 -22.40 22.03
C PRO A 149 12.47 -20.89 21.77
N GLU A 150 12.24 -20.46 20.51
CA GLU A 150 12.12 -19.04 20.16
C GLU A 150 10.87 -18.37 20.74
N LEU A 151 9.77 -19.12 20.88
CA LEU A 151 8.56 -18.62 21.52
C LEU A 151 8.71 -18.66 23.04
N ALA A 152 9.33 -19.71 23.59
CA ALA A 152 9.60 -19.82 25.02
C ALA A 152 10.42 -18.64 25.55
N ALA A 153 11.40 -18.15 24.78
CA ALA A 153 12.18 -16.96 25.09
C ALA A 153 11.34 -15.66 25.22
N GLN A 154 10.11 -15.66 24.66
CA GLN A 154 9.19 -14.53 24.72
C GLN A 154 8.20 -14.62 25.90
N LEU A 155 8.34 -15.60 26.79
CA LEU A 155 7.54 -15.64 28.03
C LEU A 155 8.08 -14.64 29.05
N VAL A 156 7.17 -14.07 29.85
CA VAL A 156 7.57 -13.27 31.03
C VAL A 156 8.32 -14.16 32.04
N ASP A 157 7.77 -15.35 32.32
CA ASP A 157 8.43 -16.37 33.13
C ASP A 157 8.86 -17.53 32.23
N GLN A 158 10.16 -17.60 31.95
CA GLN A 158 10.73 -18.66 31.11
C GLN A 158 10.70 -20.04 31.77
N SER A 159 10.66 -20.12 33.11
CA SER A 159 10.64 -21.41 33.82
C SER A 159 9.35 -22.19 33.55
N ALA A 160 8.25 -21.47 33.32
CA ALA A 160 6.95 -22.03 32.98
C ALA A 160 6.95 -22.82 31.66
N ALA A 161 7.90 -22.57 30.73
CA ALA A 161 7.97 -23.23 29.43
C ALA A 161 8.13 -24.77 29.53
N THR A 162 8.62 -25.28 30.65
CA THR A 162 8.76 -26.73 30.90
C THR A 162 7.49 -27.38 31.48
N THR A 163 6.46 -26.58 31.80
CA THR A 163 5.27 -27.02 32.54
C THR A 163 4.04 -27.27 31.66
N PHE A 164 4.11 -26.94 30.37
CA PHE A 164 3.01 -27.09 29.42
C PHE A 164 3.51 -27.48 28.02
N THR A 165 2.62 -28.03 27.19
CA THR A 165 2.88 -28.38 25.78
C THR A 165 2.43 -27.25 24.83
N ALA A 166 2.79 -27.34 23.55
CA ALA A 166 2.31 -26.43 22.51
C ALA A 166 0.78 -26.38 22.35
N GLY A 167 0.05 -27.41 22.83
CA GLY A 167 -1.42 -27.45 22.82
C GLY A 167 -2.09 -26.73 23.98
N HIS A 168 -1.33 -26.11 24.89
CA HIS A 168 -1.88 -25.47 26.08
C HIS A 168 -2.82 -24.31 25.73
N ASN A 169 -4.02 -24.35 26.28
CA ASN A 169 -5.12 -23.43 25.93
C ASN A 169 -5.39 -22.35 26.98
N LYS A 170 -4.74 -22.39 28.15
CA LYS A 170 -4.88 -21.31 29.13
C LYS A 170 -3.92 -20.15 28.80
N PRO A 171 -4.34 -18.89 29.01
CA PRO A 171 -3.47 -17.74 28.77
C PRO A 171 -2.24 -17.72 29.68
N VAL A 172 -1.09 -17.37 29.10
CA VAL A 172 0.16 -17.04 29.79
C VAL A 172 0.63 -15.65 29.35
N GLU A 173 1.56 -15.06 30.08
CA GLU A 173 2.10 -13.73 29.81
C GLU A 173 3.34 -13.78 28.90
N TRP A 174 3.33 -12.95 27.86
CA TRP A 174 4.37 -12.84 26.85
C TRP A 174 4.94 -11.43 26.81
N ILE A 175 6.24 -11.32 26.58
CA ILE A 175 6.93 -10.05 26.30
C ILE A 175 7.01 -9.80 24.80
N CYS A 176 6.81 -8.55 24.39
CA CYS A 176 7.10 -8.09 23.03
C CYS A 176 8.43 -7.32 23.05
N CYS A 177 9.46 -7.88 22.40
CA CYS A 177 10.79 -7.27 22.30
C CYS A 177 10.87 -6.06 21.34
N LYS A 178 9.79 -5.72 20.64
CA LYS A 178 9.74 -4.57 19.72
C LYS A 178 9.44 -3.24 20.42
N HIS A 179 9.29 -3.24 21.74
CA HIS A 179 8.91 -2.07 22.53
C HIS A 179 9.89 -1.86 23.66
N GLU A 180 10.16 -0.59 23.98
CA GLU A 180 10.96 -0.17 25.12
C GLU A 180 10.14 0.84 25.95
N PRO A 181 9.70 0.48 27.17
CA PRO A 181 9.86 -0.81 27.83
C PRO A 181 9.07 -1.96 27.15
N PRO A 182 9.45 -3.23 27.37
CA PRO A 182 8.76 -4.38 26.77
C PRO A 182 7.27 -4.42 27.13
N PHE A 183 6.42 -4.60 26.12
CA PHE A 183 4.98 -4.73 26.33
C PHE A 183 4.63 -6.16 26.74
N ILE A 184 3.92 -6.30 27.86
CA ILE A 184 3.43 -7.59 28.37
C ILE A 184 1.98 -7.82 27.91
N TRP A 185 1.70 -9.01 27.38
CA TRP A 185 0.35 -9.35 26.92
C TRP A 185 0.01 -10.82 27.17
N LYS A 186 -1.30 -11.12 27.26
CA LYS A 186 -1.81 -12.45 27.61
C LYS A 186 -2.40 -13.16 26.40
N THR A 187 -1.94 -14.37 26.14
CA THR A 187 -2.59 -15.31 25.21
C THR A 187 -2.17 -16.74 25.50
N SER A 188 -2.90 -17.72 25.00
CA SER A 188 -2.56 -19.13 25.19
C SER A 188 -1.47 -19.60 24.20
N PRO A 189 -0.55 -20.49 24.61
CA PRO A 189 0.47 -21.07 23.72
C PRO A 189 -0.08 -21.67 22.43
N ILE A 190 -1.23 -22.36 22.48
CA ILE A 190 -1.84 -22.97 21.29
C ILE A 190 -2.18 -21.95 20.19
N LEU A 191 -2.60 -20.73 20.56
CA LEU A 191 -2.90 -19.66 19.60
C LEU A 191 -1.62 -19.10 18.99
N ARG A 192 -0.55 -18.99 19.79
CA ARG A 192 0.77 -18.55 19.33
C ARG A 192 1.34 -19.50 18.29
N VAL A 193 1.22 -20.80 18.52
CA VAL A 193 1.73 -21.84 17.61
C VAL A 193 0.86 -21.99 16.36
N ARG A 194 -0.48 -22.09 16.51
CA ARG A 194 -1.37 -22.40 15.37
C ARG A 194 -1.74 -21.20 14.52
N GLN A 195 -1.95 -20.04 15.12
CA GLN A 195 -2.44 -18.84 14.46
C GLN A 195 -1.38 -17.76 14.33
N ASN A 196 -0.14 -18.04 14.80
CA ASN A 196 0.95 -17.08 14.82
C ASN A 196 0.55 -15.73 15.43
N THR A 197 -0.20 -15.77 16.55
CA THR A 197 -0.71 -14.54 17.17
C THR A 197 0.45 -13.62 17.57
N GLN A 198 0.44 -12.41 17.01
CA GLN A 198 1.44 -11.38 17.27
C GLN A 198 1.01 -10.44 18.40
N CYS A 199 1.96 -9.70 18.95
CA CYS A 199 1.71 -8.64 19.93
C CYS A 199 0.55 -7.74 19.47
N PRO A 200 -0.50 -7.56 20.29
CA PRO A 200 -1.70 -6.84 19.87
C PRO A 200 -1.43 -5.35 19.61
N VAL A 201 -0.48 -4.74 20.32
CA VAL A 201 -0.01 -3.36 20.12
C VAL A 201 0.72 -3.21 18.79
N CYS A 202 1.68 -4.09 18.48
CA CYS A 202 2.37 -4.11 17.17
C CYS A 202 1.40 -4.29 16.00
N SER A 203 0.34 -5.08 16.19
CA SER A 203 -0.68 -5.34 15.16
C SER A 203 -1.83 -4.32 15.15
N GLU A 204 -1.75 -3.25 15.95
CA GLU A 204 -2.80 -2.22 16.08
C GLU A 204 -4.18 -2.75 16.50
N ARG A 205 -4.24 -3.92 17.15
CA ARG A 205 -5.46 -4.56 17.68
C ARG A 205 -5.78 -4.16 19.12
N ALA A 206 -4.80 -3.61 19.84
CA ALA A 206 -4.98 -3.03 21.17
C ALA A 206 -4.22 -1.70 21.26
N VAL A 207 -4.69 -0.81 22.12
CA VAL A 207 -4.06 0.48 22.38
C VAL A 207 -3.34 0.41 23.72
N ALA A 208 -2.05 0.73 23.72
CA ALA A 208 -1.23 0.83 24.91
C ALA A 208 -0.66 2.26 25.00
N PRO A 209 -0.90 2.97 26.11
CA PRO A 209 -0.31 4.28 26.37
C PRO A 209 1.21 4.23 26.19
N THR A 210 1.80 5.28 25.64
CA THR A 210 3.22 5.47 25.34
C THR A 210 3.80 4.64 24.19
N LEU A 211 3.06 3.68 23.63
CA LEU A 211 3.56 2.78 22.59
C LEU A 211 2.91 3.01 21.22
N ASN A 212 1.57 2.98 21.15
CA ASN A 212 0.85 3.12 19.89
C ASN A 212 -0.38 4.03 19.95
N ASP A 213 -0.69 4.60 21.11
CA ASP A 213 -1.74 5.61 21.22
C ASP A 213 -1.43 6.84 20.36
N LEU A 214 -2.48 7.46 19.84
CA LEU A 214 -2.34 8.60 18.94
C LEU A 214 -1.69 9.81 19.63
N ALA A 215 -2.03 10.06 20.90
CA ALA A 215 -1.56 11.23 21.64
C ALA A 215 -0.04 11.23 21.84
N THR A 216 0.53 10.07 22.18
CA THR A 216 1.98 9.92 22.37
C THR A 216 2.72 9.91 21.03
N THR A 217 2.20 9.19 20.04
CA THR A 217 2.91 8.99 18.77
C THR A 217 2.78 10.18 17.80
N HIS A 218 1.66 10.90 17.84
CA HIS A 218 1.36 12.03 16.94
C HIS A 218 0.66 13.17 17.71
N PRO A 219 1.33 13.82 18.68
CA PRO A 219 0.71 14.83 19.53
C PRO A 219 0.07 15.98 18.73
N LYS A 220 0.73 16.46 17.68
CA LYS A 220 0.22 17.52 16.79
C LYS A 220 -1.05 17.12 16.01
N LEU A 221 -1.26 15.83 15.76
CA LEU A 221 -2.50 15.34 15.14
C LEU A 221 -3.60 15.20 16.20
N ALA A 222 -3.26 14.73 17.40
CA ALA A 222 -4.21 14.64 18.51
C ALA A 222 -4.79 16.01 18.88
N GLU A 223 -3.96 17.07 18.86
CA GLU A 223 -4.38 18.47 19.06
C GLU A 223 -5.42 18.97 18.04
N GLN A 224 -5.52 18.34 16.87
CA GLN A 224 -6.47 18.73 15.82
C GLN A 224 -7.85 18.10 15.99
N ILE A 225 -8.05 17.23 16.97
CA ILE A 225 -9.33 16.55 17.20
C ILE A 225 -10.24 17.47 18.03
N THR A 226 -11.42 17.82 17.50
CA THR A 226 -12.34 18.79 18.12
C THR A 226 -13.76 18.24 18.27
N ASP A 227 -14.49 18.65 19.30
CA ASP A 227 -15.89 18.29 19.47
C ASP A 227 -16.83 19.08 18.52
N PRO A 228 -17.99 18.51 18.12
CA PRO A 228 -18.49 17.17 18.45
C PRO A 228 -17.91 16.06 17.56
N GLN A 229 -17.71 14.87 18.12
CA GLN A 229 -17.33 13.68 17.37
C GLN A 229 -18.54 12.98 16.73
N PRO A 230 -18.37 12.30 15.57
CA PRO A 230 -19.48 11.61 14.90
C PRO A 230 -20.12 10.49 15.73
N ASN A 231 -19.37 9.92 16.66
CA ASN A 231 -19.83 8.86 17.57
C ASN A 231 -20.48 9.37 18.86
N GLY A 232 -20.61 10.70 19.02
CA GLY A 232 -21.22 11.33 20.20
C GLY A 232 -20.36 11.33 21.47
N MET A 233 -19.12 10.82 21.42
CA MET A 233 -18.17 10.92 22.54
C MET A 233 -17.42 12.26 22.51
N SER A 234 -16.92 12.73 23.66
CA SER A 234 -16.00 13.87 23.70
C SER A 234 -14.59 13.47 23.25
N ALA A 235 -13.90 14.40 22.59
CA ALA A 235 -12.48 14.30 22.23
C ALA A 235 -11.60 13.82 23.41
N THR A 236 -11.81 14.36 24.61
CA THR A 236 -11.06 13.99 25.82
C THR A 236 -11.19 12.52 26.21
N THR A 237 -12.34 11.92 25.92
CA THR A 237 -12.64 10.51 26.24
C THR A 237 -12.11 9.57 25.16
N ILE A 238 -12.20 9.95 23.89
CA ILE A 238 -11.85 9.05 22.76
C ILE A 238 -10.35 9.03 22.47
N ILE A 239 -9.63 10.16 22.57
CA ILE A 239 -8.20 10.28 22.26
C ILE A 239 -7.30 9.25 22.97
N PRO A 240 -7.46 8.95 24.29
CA PRO A 240 -6.60 7.96 24.95
C PRO A 240 -6.92 6.51 24.55
N THR A 241 -8.01 6.26 23.84
CA THR A 241 -8.50 4.90 23.52
C THR A 241 -8.23 4.46 22.09
N ILE A 242 -7.56 5.29 21.28
CA ILE A 242 -7.31 5.07 19.85
C ILE A 242 -5.82 4.96 19.54
N SER A 243 -5.44 3.99 18.71
CA SER A 243 -4.07 3.92 18.18
C SER A 243 -3.92 4.73 16.90
N ARG A 244 -2.67 5.03 16.53
CA ARG A 244 -2.30 5.64 15.24
C ARG A 244 -2.83 4.88 14.01
N GLY A 245 -3.10 3.58 14.14
CA GLY A 245 -3.62 2.72 13.06
C GLY A 245 -5.15 2.62 13.03
N SER A 246 -5.86 3.33 13.91
CA SER A 246 -7.30 3.17 14.08
C SER A 246 -8.12 3.61 12.85
N HIS A 247 -9.17 2.84 12.56
CA HIS A 247 -10.18 3.17 11.55
C HIS A 247 -11.30 4.08 12.09
N THR A 248 -11.26 4.45 13.38
CA THR A 248 -12.24 5.37 13.98
C THR A 248 -12.26 6.69 13.24
N GLN A 249 -13.46 7.12 12.83
CA GLN A 249 -13.70 8.43 12.24
C GLN A 249 -13.86 9.48 13.33
N LEU A 250 -13.09 10.56 13.22
CA LEU A 250 -13.10 11.67 14.16
C LEU A 250 -13.29 12.99 13.40
N THR A 251 -13.75 14.00 14.10
CA THR A 251 -13.82 15.39 13.62
C THR A 251 -12.47 16.06 13.83
N TRP A 252 -11.87 16.53 12.75
CA TRP A 252 -10.56 17.19 12.71
C TRP A 252 -10.74 18.66 12.36
N GLN A 253 -9.94 19.52 12.98
CA GLN A 253 -9.83 20.93 12.67
C GLN A 253 -8.51 21.22 11.94
N CYS A 254 -8.55 22.08 10.93
CA CYS A 254 -7.38 22.36 10.12
C CYS A 254 -6.42 23.28 10.87
N SER A 255 -5.14 22.90 10.90
CA SER A 255 -4.07 23.73 11.47
C SER A 255 -3.77 25.01 10.67
N LYS A 256 -4.23 25.11 9.41
CA LYS A 256 -4.04 26.27 8.53
C LYS A 256 -5.22 27.24 8.53
N ASN A 257 -6.44 26.74 8.74
CA ASN A 257 -7.65 27.54 8.84
C ASN A 257 -8.63 26.89 9.82
N HIS A 258 -8.83 27.49 10.99
CA HIS A 258 -9.67 26.94 12.05
C HIS A 258 -11.16 26.85 11.68
N ASP A 259 -11.60 27.54 10.62
CA ASP A 259 -12.97 27.40 10.09
C ASP A 259 -13.20 26.07 9.38
N HIS A 260 -12.13 25.38 8.97
CA HIS A 260 -12.25 24.10 8.28
C HIS A 260 -12.28 22.95 9.29
N GLN A 261 -13.41 22.25 9.32
CA GLN A 261 -13.56 20.97 10.02
C GLN A 261 -13.98 19.88 9.04
N TRP A 262 -13.50 18.66 9.27
CA TRP A 262 -13.88 17.50 8.46
C TRP A 262 -13.79 16.21 9.24
N ILE A 263 -14.45 15.18 8.72
CA ILE A 263 -14.41 13.83 9.29
C ILE A 263 -13.42 12.98 8.49
N ALA A 264 -12.48 12.35 9.18
CA ALA A 264 -11.52 11.41 8.59
C ALA A 264 -11.13 10.32 9.59
N THR A 265 -10.60 9.20 9.09
CA THR A 265 -10.06 8.15 9.95
C THR A 265 -8.69 8.56 10.51
N VAL A 266 -8.37 8.11 11.73
CA VAL A 266 -7.05 8.32 12.35
C VAL A 266 -5.93 7.78 11.47
N LYS A 267 -6.09 6.56 10.95
CA LYS A 267 -5.14 5.91 10.05
C LYS A 267 -4.82 6.74 8.81
N ASP A 268 -5.83 7.34 8.18
CA ASP A 268 -5.61 8.16 6.99
C ASP A 268 -4.88 9.46 7.34
N ARG A 269 -5.23 10.08 8.48
CA ARG A 269 -4.57 11.30 8.96
C ARG A 269 -3.10 11.08 9.30
N VAL A 270 -2.77 9.95 9.92
CA VAL A 270 -1.40 9.52 10.18
C VAL A 270 -0.63 9.26 8.88
N ARG A 271 -1.28 8.78 7.82
CA ARG A 271 -0.70 8.63 6.48
C ARG A 271 -0.47 9.96 5.73
N GLY A 272 -0.90 11.08 6.30
CA GLY A 272 -0.70 12.42 5.74
C GLY A 272 -1.84 12.93 4.87
N THR A 273 -3.08 12.40 4.99
CA THR A 273 -4.23 12.99 4.30
C THR A 273 -4.59 14.33 4.94
N ASP A 274 -4.27 15.46 4.30
CA ASP A 274 -4.55 16.78 4.85
C ASP A 274 -6.03 17.20 4.77
N CYS A 275 -6.35 18.35 5.41
CA CYS A 275 -7.69 18.95 5.36
C CYS A 275 -8.23 18.92 3.93
N PRO A 276 -9.37 18.25 3.64
CA PRO A 276 -9.89 18.09 2.28
C PRO A 276 -10.29 19.44 1.68
N THR A 277 -10.69 20.42 2.48
CA THR A 277 -10.94 21.79 2.02
C THR A 277 -9.63 22.49 1.59
N CYS A 278 -8.50 22.15 2.21
CA CYS A 278 -7.18 22.65 1.82
C CYS A 278 -6.47 21.79 0.77
N ALA A 279 -6.81 20.49 0.67
CA ALA A 279 -6.10 19.47 -0.09
C ALA A 279 -6.89 18.87 -1.27
N ASN A 280 -8.21 19.07 -1.33
CA ASN A 280 -9.18 18.71 -2.38
C ASN A 280 -8.94 17.37 -3.10
N THR A 281 -9.43 16.26 -2.53
CA THR A 281 -9.44 14.95 -3.18
C THR A 281 -10.58 14.82 -4.18
N GLY A 282 -10.27 14.80 -5.48
CA GLY A 282 -11.16 14.41 -6.58
C GLY A 282 -11.11 15.35 -7.79
N THR A 283 -10.93 16.64 -7.53
CA THR A 283 -10.72 17.72 -8.49
C THR A 283 -9.85 18.71 -7.74
N SER A 284 -8.61 18.95 -8.19
CA SER A 284 -7.75 19.86 -7.44
C SER A 284 -8.45 21.23 -7.36
N ARG A 285 -8.43 21.92 -6.21
CA ARG A 285 -9.03 23.28 -6.09
C ARG A 285 -8.62 24.19 -7.27
N LYS A 286 -7.39 23.98 -7.76
CA LYS A 286 -6.77 24.70 -8.88
C LYS A 286 -7.33 24.29 -10.24
N GLU A 287 -7.71 23.04 -10.42
CA GLU A 287 -8.43 22.56 -11.61
C GLU A 287 -9.84 23.19 -11.67
N ALA A 288 -10.58 23.17 -10.55
CA ALA A 288 -11.87 23.86 -10.48
C ALA A 288 -11.70 25.37 -10.73
N GLU A 289 -10.67 25.99 -10.16
CA GLU A 289 -10.33 27.39 -10.41
C GLU A 289 -9.97 27.66 -11.88
N LEU A 290 -9.25 26.75 -12.54
CA LEU A 290 -8.95 26.82 -13.96
C LEU A 290 -10.24 26.75 -14.80
N VAL A 291 -11.16 25.85 -14.47
CA VAL A 291 -12.46 25.72 -15.14
C VAL A 291 -13.26 27.02 -15.03
N GLU A 292 -13.33 27.61 -13.83
CA GLU A 292 -14.03 28.88 -13.61
C GLU A 292 -13.39 30.04 -14.38
N VAL A 293 -12.05 30.10 -14.42
CA VAL A 293 -11.34 31.08 -15.26
C VAL A 293 -11.70 30.90 -16.74
N ILE A 294 -11.77 29.67 -17.25
CA ILE A 294 -12.12 29.41 -18.65
C ILE A 294 -13.57 29.80 -18.94
N ARG A 295 -14.51 29.47 -18.04
CA ARG A 295 -15.92 29.88 -18.15
C ARG A 295 -16.07 31.39 -18.16
N ALA A 296 -15.35 32.11 -17.29
CA ALA A 296 -15.35 33.57 -17.28
C ALA A 296 -14.72 34.19 -18.55
N LEU A 297 -13.69 33.56 -19.11
CA LEU A 297 -13.12 33.97 -20.40
C LEU A 297 -14.07 33.70 -21.57
N LEU A 298 -14.95 32.70 -21.48
CA LEU A 298 -15.85 32.23 -22.53
C LEU A 298 -17.30 32.02 -22.04
N PRO A 299 -18.01 33.07 -21.59
CA PRO A 299 -19.29 32.94 -20.87
C PRO A 299 -20.41 32.26 -21.68
N ASN A 300 -20.34 32.31 -23.01
CA ASN A 300 -21.35 31.74 -23.92
C ASN A 300 -20.80 30.56 -24.74
N THR A 301 -19.83 29.82 -24.21
CA THR A 301 -19.23 28.65 -24.88
C THR A 301 -19.43 27.40 -24.04
N ASP A 302 -19.67 26.27 -24.72
CA ASP A 302 -19.67 24.97 -24.06
C ASP A 302 -18.25 24.63 -23.55
N VAL A 303 -18.12 24.57 -22.23
CA VAL A 303 -16.89 24.23 -21.49
C VAL A 303 -17.17 22.99 -20.67
N GLN A 304 -16.66 21.85 -21.15
CA GLN A 304 -16.92 20.55 -20.56
C GLN A 304 -15.80 20.20 -19.57
N GLN A 305 -16.17 19.80 -18.35
CA GLN A 305 -15.21 19.40 -17.31
C GLN A 305 -15.08 17.87 -17.26
N GLY A 306 -13.86 17.35 -17.19
CA GLY A 306 -13.59 15.91 -17.09
C GLY A 306 -14.02 15.10 -18.33
N ALA A 307 -14.11 15.73 -19.51
CA ALA A 307 -14.67 15.13 -20.71
C ALA A 307 -13.65 14.26 -21.48
N LEU A 308 -14.17 13.30 -22.24
CA LEU A 308 -13.39 12.50 -23.19
C LEU A 308 -13.35 13.22 -24.54
N ILE A 309 -12.15 13.33 -25.15
CA ILE A 309 -11.94 14.07 -26.40
C ILE A 309 -12.80 13.54 -27.58
N ASN A 310 -13.32 12.30 -27.53
CA ASN A 310 -14.11 11.71 -28.62
C ASN A 310 -15.40 10.95 -28.20
N GLY A 311 -15.83 10.99 -26.95
CA GLY A 311 -17.08 10.37 -26.48
C GLY A 311 -17.28 8.85 -26.75
N ARG A 312 -16.32 8.15 -27.37
CA ARG A 312 -16.42 6.73 -27.72
C ARG A 312 -15.83 5.85 -26.63
N THR A 313 -16.69 5.19 -25.88
CA THR A 313 -16.39 3.99 -25.09
C THR A 313 -16.45 2.78 -26.02
N GLY A 314 -15.41 2.54 -26.81
CA GLY A 314 -15.35 1.39 -27.72
C GLY A 314 -13.95 0.83 -27.86
N ASN A 315 -13.85 -0.50 -27.82
CA ASN A 315 -12.68 -1.42 -27.77
C ASN A 315 -11.47 -1.21 -28.72
N ARG A 316 -11.09 0.02 -29.08
CA ARG A 316 -9.79 0.36 -29.69
C ARG A 316 -9.30 1.69 -29.10
N GLY A 317 -8.50 1.60 -28.03
CA GLY A 317 -7.82 2.73 -27.39
C GLY A 317 -8.78 3.64 -26.61
N ALA A 318 -8.68 3.65 -25.28
CA ALA A 318 -9.43 4.60 -24.47
C ALA A 318 -9.11 6.04 -24.92
N SER A 319 -10.15 6.81 -25.27
CA SER A 319 -9.96 8.25 -25.52
C SER A 319 -9.43 8.89 -24.23
N PRO A 320 -8.39 9.73 -24.29
CA PRO A 320 -7.89 10.38 -23.09
C PRO A 320 -8.99 11.28 -22.50
N SER A 321 -9.24 11.14 -21.20
CA SER A 321 -10.00 12.13 -20.43
C SER A 321 -9.14 13.38 -20.25
N THR A 322 -9.76 14.55 -20.28
CA THR A 322 -9.09 15.83 -20.04
C THR A 322 -9.88 16.64 -19.03
N ASP A 323 -9.18 17.46 -18.26
CA ASP A 323 -9.82 18.25 -17.20
C ASP A 323 -10.78 19.30 -17.77
N VAL A 324 -10.40 19.92 -18.90
CA VAL A 324 -11.28 20.84 -19.65
C VAL A 324 -11.25 20.55 -21.14
N LEU A 325 -12.42 20.43 -21.76
CA LEU A 325 -12.60 20.35 -23.20
C LEU A 325 -13.49 21.50 -23.68
N ILE A 326 -13.06 22.16 -24.76
CA ILE A 326 -13.78 23.28 -25.37
C ILE A 326 -13.98 22.93 -26.86
N PRO A 327 -15.04 22.16 -27.20
CA PRO A 327 -15.20 21.57 -28.53
C PRO A 327 -15.19 22.61 -29.65
N SER A 328 -15.87 23.75 -29.46
CA SER A 328 -15.95 24.82 -30.47
C SER A 328 -14.62 25.51 -30.79
N LYS A 329 -13.59 25.27 -29.96
CA LYS A 329 -12.24 25.82 -30.13
C LYS A 329 -11.22 24.78 -30.55
N ASN A 330 -11.62 23.51 -30.70
CA ASN A 330 -10.71 22.38 -30.91
C ASN A 330 -9.55 22.37 -29.90
N LEU A 331 -9.86 22.68 -28.63
CA LEU A 331 -8.85 22.85 -27.60
C LEU A 331 -9.26 22.15 -26.31
N ALA A 332 -8.30 21.44 -25.71
CA ALA A 332 -8.41 20.81 -24.41
C ALA A 332 -7.28 21.26 -23.50
N ILE A 333 -7.51 21.22 -22.18
CA ILE A 333 -6.55 21.62 -21.16
C ILE A 333 -6.47 20.53 -20.10
N GLU A 334 -5.25 20.14 -19.75
CA GLU A 334 -4.93 19.25 -18.64
C GLU A 334 -4.21 20.04 -17.55
N PHE A 335 -4.72 20.00 -16.33
CA PHE A 335 -4.09 20.49 -15.12
C PHE A 335 -3.23 19.39 -14.47
N ASN A 336 -1.92 19.52 -14.62
CA ASN A 336 -0.94 18.51 -14.18
C ASN A 336 -0.43 18.84 -12.78
N GLY A 337 -1.03 18.22 -11.76
CA GLY A 337 -0.51 18.24 -10.39
C GLY A 337 0.86 17.57 -10.31
N LEU A 338 1.86 18.22 -9.73
CA LEU A 338 3.26 17.75 -9.83
C LEU A 338 3.48 16.41 -9.13
N TYR A 339 2.80 16.20 -8.00
CA TYR A 339 2.80 14.94 -7.26
C TYR A 339 2.31 13.78 -8.14
N TRP A 340 1.09 13.89 -8.67
CA TRP A 340 0.40 12.85 -9.44
C TRP A 340 0.99 12.58 -10.84
N HIS A 341 1.67 13.56 -11.42
CA HIS A 341 2.27 13.42 -12.75
C HIS A 341 3.76 13.06 -12.72
N SER A 342 4.34 12.84 -11.52
CA SER A 342 5.72 12.39 -11.36
C SER A 342 5.87 10.86 -11.46
N GLU A 343 7.11 10.38 -11.56
CA GLU A 343 7.43 8.94 -11.58
C GLU A 343 7.03 8.21 -10.30
N LEU A 344 6.74 8.93 -9.21
CA LEU A 344 6.16 8.37 -7.98
C LEU A 344 4.82 7.66 -8.23
N PHE A 345 4.05 8.11 -9.24
CA PHE A 345 2.78 7.51 -9.65
C PHE A 345 2.87 6.72 -10.96
N LEU A 346 4.05 6.13 -11.21
CA LEU A 346 4.30 5.23 -12.35
C LEU A 346 3.96 5.86 -13.72
N LYS A 347 4.04 7.19 -13.83
CA LYS A 347 3.91 7.88 -15.12
C LYS A 347 5.19 7.66 -15.91
N ASP A 348 5.05 6.97 -17.05
CA ASP A 348 6.17 6.71 -17.93
C ASP A 348 6.60 7.98 -18.67
N LYS A 349 7.82 7.96 -19.23
CA LYS A 349 8.43 9.11 -19.89
C LYS A 349 7.61 9.67 -21.06
N HIS A 350 6.76 8.86 -21.69
CA HIS A 350 5.95 9.26 -22.85
C HIS A 350 4.51 9.57 -22.48
N TYR A 351 4.13 9.53 -21.21
CA TYR A 351 2.75 9.71 -20.77
C TYR A 351 2.10 10.99 -21.34
N HIS A 352 2.72 12.16 -21.11
CA HIS A 352 2.20 13.44 -21.59
C HIS A 352 2.23 13.53 -23.11
N ALA A 353 3.35 13.15 -23.74
CA ALA A 353 3.50 13.17 -25.19
C ALA A 353 2.48 12.29 -25.93
N ASN A 354 2.24 11.07 -25.43
CA ASN A 354 1.23 10.16 -25.98
C ASN A 354 -0.16 10.74 -25.84
N LYS A 355 -0.46 11.38 -24.70
CA LYS A 355 -1.76 12.04 -24.48
C LYS A 355 -1.96 13.21 -25.43
N SER A 356 -0.95 14.05 -25.63
CA SER A 356 -0.99 15.14 -26.62
C SER A 356 -1.17 14.62 -28.05
N ALA A 357 -0.45 13.55 -28.43
CA ALA A 357 -0.57 12.94 -29.75
C ALA A 357 -1.97 12.34 -30.01
N LEU A 358 -2.58 11.71 -29.00
CA LEU A 358 -3.96 11.20 -29.10
C LEU A 358 -4.98 12.33 -29.26
N ALA A 359 -4.79 13.45 -28.56
CA ALA A 359 -5.63 14.63 -28.73
C ALA A 359 -5.48 15.24 -30.15
N GLU A 360 -4.24 15.36 -30.63
CA GLU A 360 -3.95 15.87 -31.97
C GLU A 360 -4.57 14.99 -33.07
N GLN A 361 -4.51 13.66 -32.92
CA GLN A 361 -5.18 12.71 -33.83
C GLN A 361 -6.71 12.89 -33.85
N ALA A 362 -7.29 13.40 -32.76
CA ALA A 362 -8.71 13.75 -32.67
C ALA A 362 -9.00 15.18 -33.19
N GLY A 363 -8.00 15.90 -33.71
CA GLY A 363 -8.13 17.27 -34.17
C GLY A 363 -8.20 18.30 -33.05
N VAL A 364 -7.81 17.95 -31.82
CA VAL A 364 -7.87 18.82 -30.64
C VAL A 364 -6.46 19.14 -30.14
N GLN A 365 -6.14 20.44 -29.97
CA GLN A 365 -4.90 20.84 -29.30
C GLN A 365 -5.02 20.61 -27.79
N LEU A 366 -4.16 19.78 -27.21
CA LEU A 366 -4.03 19.63 -25.76
C LEU A 366 -2.98 20.60 -25.19
N ILE A 367 -3.36 21.37 -24.18
CA ILE A 367 -2.45 22.22 -23.40
C ILE A 367 -2.24 21.63 -22.02
N HIS A 368 -0.99 21.50 -21.58
CA HIS A 368 -0.60 21.09 -20.24
C HIS A 368 -0.33 22.32 -19.37
N VAL A 369 -1.23 22.59 -18.42
CA VAL A 369 -1.03 23.55 -17.35
C VAL A 369 -0.36 22.82 -16.19
N TRP A 370 0.82 23.28 -15.78
CA TRP A 370 1.55 22.66 -14.67
C TRP A 370 1.25 23.39 -13.36
N GLU A 371 1.10 22.63 -12.27
CA GLU A 371 0.72 23.20 -10.98
C GLU A 371 1.69 24.28 -10.47
N ASP A 372 3.00 24.14 -10.67
CA ASP A 372 3.96 25.16 -10.25
C ASP A 372 3.87 26.45 -11.09
N ASP A 373 3.63 26.33 -12.39
CA ASP A 373 3.34 27.47 -13.27
C ASP A 373 2.06 28.19 -12.83
N TRP A 374 1.01 27.44 -12.48
CA TRP A 374 -0.23 28.00 -11.94
C TRP A 374 0.01 28.73 -10.61
N ASN A 375 0.78 28.13 -9.70
CA ASN A 375 1.00 28.71 -8.37
C ASN A 375 1.90 29.96 -8.40
N LEU A 376 2.91 29.97 -9.28
CA LEU A 376 3.97 30.99 -9.26
C LEU A 376 3.80 32.06 -10.34
N ARG A 377 3.06 31.75 -11.42
CA ARG A 377 2.96 32.59 -12.63
C ARG A 377 1.55 32.58 -13.21
N ARG A 378 0.54 32.50 -12.35
CA ARG A 378 -0.88 32.36 -12.70
C ARG A 378 -1.32 33.30 -13.82
N ASP A 379 -1.03 34.60 -13.69
CA ASP A 379 -1.47 35.61 -14.66
C ASP A 379 -0.92 35.35 -16.06
N ILE A 380 0.33 34.88 -16.16
CA ILE A 380 0.95 34.53 -17.44
C ILE A 380 0.27 33.30 -18.04
N VAL A 381 -0.07 32.30 -17.22
CA VAL A 381 -0.80 31.10 -17.66
C VAL A 381 -2.19 31.48 -18.17
N ILE A 382 -2.95 32.28 -17.42
CA ILE A 382 -4.29 32.76 -17.82
C ILE A 382 -4.22 33.54 -19.12
N ARG A 383 -3.25 34.45 -19.26
CA ARG A 383 -3.02 35.22 -20.50
C ARG A 383 -2.70 34.32 -21.69
N MET A 384 -1.87 33.29 -21.49
CA MET A 384 -1.53 32.31 -22.53
C MET A 384 -2.78 31.56 -23.00
N ILE A 385 -3.60 31.08 -22.06
CA ILE A 385 -4.87 30.39 -22.34
C ILE A 385 -5.83 31.34 -23.07
N ALA A 386 -6.02 32.57 -22.58
CA ALA A 386 -6.89 33.56 -23.21
C ALA A 386 -6.44 33.89 -24.65
N HIS A 387 -5.13 33.91 -24.93
CA HIS A 387 -4.61 34.11 -26.30
C HIS A 387 -4.99 32.94 -27.20
N LYS A 388 -4.81 31.70 -26.72
CA LYS A 388 -5.19 30.45 -27.41
C LYS A 388 -6.70 30.34 -27.67
N LEU A 389 -7.52 30.86 -26.77
CA LEU A 389 -8.99 30.86 -26.90
C LEU A 389 -9.54 32.03 -27.73
N HIS A 390 -8.67 32.99 -28.11
CA HIS A 390 -9.04 34.28 -28.69
C HIS A 390 -9.97 35.12 -27.78
N ALA A 391 -9.75 35.05 -26.47
CA ALA A 391 -10.57 35.64 -25.41
C ALA A 391 -9.84 36.73 -24.60
N THR A 392 -8.77 37.33 -25.13
CA THR A 392 -7.96 38.32 -24.38
C THR A 392 -8.73 39.58 -23.96
N HIS A 393 -9.83 39.89 -24.64
CA HIS A 393 -10.72 41.00 -24.27
C HIS A 393 -11.44 40.77 -22.93
N ASN A 394 -11.61 39.50 -22.51
CA ASN A 394 -12.24 39.14 -21.23
C ASN A 394 -11.24 39.00 -20.07
N LEU A 395 -9.94 39.29 -20.27
CA LEU A 395 -8.94 39.16 -19.20
C LEU A 395 -9.25 40.00 -17.95
N GLY A 396 -9.92 41.14 -18.11
CA GLY A 396 -10.35 41.98 -16.97
C GLY A 396 -11.41 41.33 -16.07
N THR A 397 -12.03 40.24 -16.50
CA THR A 397 -13.01 39.48 -15.68
C THR A 397 -12.35 38.45 -14.77
N VAL A 398 -11.09 38.07 -15.05
CA VAL A 398 -10.39 36.97 -14.37
C VAL A 398 -9.08 37.41 -13.71
N LEU A 399 -8.50 38.53 -14.13
CA LEU A 399 -7.28 39.07 -13.54
C LEU A 399 -7.60 40.28 -12.64
N PRO A 400 -6.91 40.42 -11.48
CA PRO A 400 -7.12 41.52 -10.55
C PRO A 400 -6.72 42.87 -11.18
N ALA A 401 -7.64 43.84 -11.18
CA ALA A 401 -7.46 45.13 -11.84
C ALA A 401 -6.33 45.97 -11.22
N GLU A 402 -6.06 45.79 -9.92
CA GLU A 402 -5.12 46.59 -9.14
C GLU A 402 -3.66 46.23 -9.43
N THR A 403 -3.40 45.00 -9.88
CA THR A 403 -2.04 44.46 -10.07
C THR A 403 -1.75 44.08 -11.52
N THR A 404 -2.77 44.06 -12.38
CA THR A 404 -2.63 43.69 -13.79
C THR A 404 -2.35 44.92 -14.65
N ASP A 405 -1.31 44.85 -15.48
CA ASP A 405 -1.05 45.89 -16.49
C ASP A 405 -2.26 45.98 -17.44
N PRO A 406 -2.94 47.15 -17.57
CA PRO A 406 -4.17 47.26 -18.35
C PRO A 406 -3.97 46.95 -19.84
N ARG A 407 -2.72 46.97 -20.31
CA ARG A 407 -2.39 46.70 -21.70
C ARG A 407 -2.30 45.20 -22.03
N VAL A 408 -2.55 44.30 -21.09
CA VAL A 408 -2.61 42.84 -21.34
C VAL A 408 -3.80 42.45 -22.23
N SER A 409 -4.88 43.25 -22.24
CA SER A 409 -6.08 43.02 -23.04
C SER A 409 -6.11 43.84 -24.33
N THR A 410 -5.13 44.72 -24.55
CA THR A 410 -5.09 45.61 -25.71
C THR A 410 -4.38 44.99 -26.91
N THR A 411 -4.76 45.45 -28.10
CA THR A 411 -4.07 45.10 -29.35
C THR A 411 -3.16 46.25 -29.78
N ALA A 412 -1.88 45.97 -29.98
CA ALA A 412 -0.91 46.90 -30.54
C ALA A 412 -0.39 46.33 -31.87
N PHE A 413 -0.76 46.95 -32.98
CA PHE A 413 -0.41 46.40 -34.30
C PHE A 413 1.09 46.50 -34.56
N ALA A 414 1.65 45.39 -35.06
CA ALA A 414 2.98 45.27 -35.67
C ALA A 414 3.56 46.60 -36.11
N ARG A 415 2.93 47.16 -37.16
CA ARG A 415 3.30 48.35 -37.93
C ARG A 415 3.35 49.67 -37.16
N THR A 416 2.63 49.80 -36.05
CA THR A 416 2.56 51.06 -35.29
C THR A 416 3.65 51.17 -34.22
N LEU A 417 4.42 50.11 -34.00
CA LEU A 417 5.44 50.05 -32.97
C LEU A 417 6.84 50.34 -33.53
N THR A 418 7.73 50.86 -32.69
CA THR A 418 9.10 51.19 -33.07
C THR A 418 10.04 50.04 -32.71
N PRO A 419 10.80 49.45 -33.67
CA PRO A 419 11.80 48.44 -33.38
C PRO A 419 13.01 49.06 -32.66
N THR A 420 13.38 48.49 -31.53
CA THR A 420 14.44 49.03 -30.65
C THR A 420 15.28 47.89 -30.09
N ALA A 421 16.62 48.03 -30.12
CA ALA A 421 17.50 47.13 -29.36
C ALA A 421 17.52 47.56 -27.89
N VAL A 422 17.32 46.62 -26.96
CA VAL A 422 17.22 46.92 -25.53
C VAL A 422 18.32 46.23 -24.72
N SER A 423 18.65 46.80 -23.56
CA SER A 423 19.61 46.20 -22.64
C SER A 423 19.09 44.88 -22.05
N GLY A 424 20.01 44.03 -21.58
CA GLY A 424 19.65 42.78 -20.91
C GLY A 424 18.80 42.99 -19.65
N SER A 425 19.00 44.09 -18.92
CA SER A 425 18.20 44.44 -17.74
C SER A 425 16.74 44.74 -18.08
N HIS A 426 16.49 45.58 -19.09
CA HIS A 426 15.13 45.88 -19.56
C HIS A 426 14.45 44.63 -20.14
N ALA A 427 15.19 43.82 -20.91
CA ALA A 427 14.70 42.55 -21.42
C ALA A 427 14.33 41.57 -20.30
N ALA A 428 15.16 41.45 -19.27
CA ALA A 428 14.89 40.59 -18.13
C ALA A 428 13.64 41.02 -17.36
N ALA A 429 13.48 42.32 -17.10
CA ALA A 429 12.29 42.87 -16.45
C ALA A 429 11.02 42.55 -17.26
N PHE A 430 11.06 42.71 -18.58
CA PHE A 430 9.93 42.40 -19.46
C PHE A 430 9.61 40.89 -19.49
N LEU A 431 10.61 40.04 -19.67
CA LEU A 431 10.43 38.58 -19.77
C LEU A 431 9.93 37.96 -18.47
N ASN A 432 10.39 38.43 -17.30
CA ASN A 432 9.91 37.94 -16.01
C ASN A 432 8.41 38.17 -15.80
N ARG A 433 7.86 39.25 -16.40
CA ARG A 433 6.44 39.60 -16.33
C ARG A 433 5.58 39.00 -17.45
N ASN A 434 6.18 38.59 -18.57
CA ASN A 434 5.44 38.26 -19.79
C ASN A 434 5.78 36.90 -20.42
N HIS A 435 6.78 36.18 -19.91
CA HIS A 435 7.16 34.85 -20.42
C HIS A 435 7.12 33.83 -19.28
N ILE A 436 6.52 32.65 -19.52
CA ILE A 436 6.34 31.62 -18.48
C ILE A 436 7.68 31.12 -17.94
N GLN A 437 8.71 31.01 -18.79
CA GLN A 437 10.07 30.64 -18.39
C GLN A 437 10.93 31.81 -17.88
N GLY A 438 10.38 33.04 -17.84
CA GLY A 438 11.09 34.23 -17.39
C GLY A 438 12.27 34.66 -18.27
N ALA A 439 13.14 35.48 -17.67
CA ALA A 439 14.33 36.04 -18.29
C ALA A 439 15.32 34.97 -18.77
N VAL A 440 16.10 35.33 -19.79
CA VAL A 440 17.15 34.48 -20.35
C VAL A 440 18.37 35.32 -20.67
N SER A 441 19.56 34.74 -20.52
CA SER A 441 20.78 35.32 -21.08
C SER A 441 20.81 35.09 -22.60
N ALA A 442 20.88 36.17 -23.37
CA ALA A 442 20.93 36.13 -24.83
C ALA A 442 22.00 37.10 -25.36
N THR A 443 22.37 36.95 -26.62
CA THR A 443 23.38 37.82 -27.25
C THR A 443 22.78 39.18 -27.62
N LYS A 444 21.51 39.19 -28.08
CA LYS A 444 20.78 40.41 -28.41
C LYS A 444 19.34 40.30 -27.92
N HIS A 445 18.79 41.43 -27.50
CA HIS A 445 17.39 41.59 -27.13
C HIS A 445 16.78 42.70 -28.00
N LEU A 446 15.71 42.37 -28.71
CA LEU A 446 15.09 43.21 -29.72
C LEU A 446 13.62 43.40 -29.33
N ALA A 447 13.19 44.64 -29.23
CA ALA A 447 11.86 45.02 -28.76
C ALA A 447 11.07 45.74 -29.84
N LEU A 448 9.75 45.67 -29.73
CA LEU A 448 8.83 46.63 -30.34
C LEU A 448 8.26 47.49 -29.23
N CYS A 449 8.55 48.79 -29.28
CA CYS A 449 8.10 49.77 -28.30
C CYS A 449 6.91 50.58 -28.82
N ASP A 450 6.01 50.98 -27.93
CA ASP A 450 4.99 51.98 -28.25
C ASP A 450 5.56 53.41 -28.22
N ASN A 451 4.70 54.40 -28.43
CA ASN A 451 5.10 55.81 -28.49
C ASN A 451 5.67 56.35 -27.17
N ASN A 452 5.39 55.67 -26.04
CA ASN A 452 5.93 56.03 -24.73
C ASN A 452 7.27 55.35 -24.45
N GLY A 453 7.78 54.55 -25.40
CA GLY A 453 9.00 53.74 -25.24
C GLY A 453 8.77 52.41 -24.54
N ASP A 454 7.53 52.07 -24.18
CA ASP A 454 7.23 50.84 -23.45
C ASP A 454 7.24 49.61 -24.37
N ILE A 455 7.87 48.53 -23.89
CA ILE A 455 8.00 47.29 -24.64
C ILE A 455 6.62 46.61 -24.77
N ARG A 456 6.19 46.34 -26.00
CA ARG A 456 4.97 45.59 -26.35
C ARG A 456 5.28 44.16 -26.79
N ALA A 457 6.42 43.95 -27.44
CA ALA A 457 6.91 42.63 -27.80
C ALA A 457 8.43 42.57 -27.68
N LEU A 458 8.98 41.40 -27.33
CA LEU A 458 10.42 41.20 -27.17
C LEU A 458 10.85 39.86 -27.77
N LEU A 459 11.95 39.87 -28.52
CA LEU A 459 12.64 38.72 -29.08
C LEU A 459 14.08 38.69 -28.56
N SER A 460 14.47 37.59 -27.92
CA SER A 460 15.84 37.37 -27.44
C SER A 460 16.52 36.30 -28.28
N VAL A 461 17.69 36.64 -28.85
CA VAL A 461 18.43 35.76 -29.77
C VAL A 461 19.86 35.51 -29.30
N ARG A 462 20.34 34.29 -29.49
CA ARG A 462 21.66 33.85 -29.05
C ARG A 462 22.54 33.42 -30.23
N SER A 463 23.79 33.86 -30.20
CA SER A 463 24.80 33.51 -31.19
C SER A 463 25.29 32.05 -31.02
N PRO A 464 25.84 31.45 -32.09
CA PRO A 464 26.51 30.15 -31.99
C PRO A 464 27.64 30.12 -30.95
N LYS A 465 28.41 31.22 -30.82
CA LYS A 465 29.59 31.29 -29.94
C LYS A 465 29.24 31.25 -28.45
N ASN A 466 28.06 31.73 -28.08
CA ASN A 466 27.64 31.87 -26.68
C ASN A 466 26.94 30.60 -26.13
N ASN A 467 26.99 29.47 -26.84
CA ASN A 467 26.49 28.20 -26.34
C ASN A 467 27.56 27.11 -26.39
N ALA A 468 28.54 27.18 -25.48
CA ALA A 468 29.67 26.25 -25.40
C ALA A 468 29.28 24.77 -25.30
N ARG A 469 28.03 24.45 -24.91
CA ARG A 469 27.53 23.09 -24.73
C ARG A 469 26.90 22.46 -25.99
N MET A 470 26.70 23.22 -27.07
CA MET A 470 26.20 22.68 -28.35
C MET A 470 26.92 23.31 -29.53
N TYR A 471 27.61 22.47 -30.32
CA TYR A 471 28.15 22.90 -31.60
C TYR A 471 27.03 23.32 -32.56
N ARG A 472 27.22 24.45 -33.23
CA ARG A 472 26.33 24.97 -34.26
C ARG A 472 27.14 25.41 -35.47
N LYS A 473 26.61 25.13 -36.66
CA LYS A 473 27.22 25.60 -37.92
C LYS A 473 27.34 27.13 -37.89
N LYS A 474 28.44 27.65 -38.44
CA LYS A 474 28.67 29.10 -38.54
C LYS A 474 27.48 29.78 -39.21
N GLY A 475 26.93 30.79 -38.54
CA GLY A 475 25.76 31.54 -38.98
C GLY A 475 24.40 31.00 -38.56
N THR A 476 24.36 29.99 -37.68
CA THR A 476 23.12 29.46 -37.11
C THR A 476 22.78 30.15 -35.80
N TRP A 477 21.75 31.00 -35.79
CA TRP A 477 21.30 31.73 -34.60
C TRP A 477 20.06 31.11 -33.98
N GLU A 478 19.94 31.21 -32.66
CA GLU A 478 18.83 30.63 -31.93
C GLU A 478 17.90 31.70 -31.35
N ILE A 479 16.61 31.53 -31.58
CA ILE A 479 15.57 32.28 -30.88
C ILE A 479 15.34 31.62 -29.51
N GLN A 480 15.74 32.33 -28.46
CA GLN A 480 15.65 31.84 -27.08
C GLN A 480 14.27 32.11 -26.48
N ARG A 481 13.74 33.32 -26.66
CA ARG A 481 12.47 33.77 -26.06
C ARG A 481 11.76 34.73 -26.99
N TYR A 482 10.44 34.59 -27.06
CA TYR A 482 9.55 35.59 -27.63
C TYR A 482 8.37 35.79 -26.67
N ALA A 483 8.07 37.03 -26.33
CA ALA A 483 6.96 37.37 -25.43
C ALA A 483 6.29 38.67 -25.87
N THR A 484 5.01 38.82 -25.52
CA THR A 484 4.23 40.03 -25.77
C THR A 484 3.50 40.50 -24.52
N LEU A 485 3.29 41.81 -24.42
CA LEU A 485 2.35 42.43 -23.53
C LEU A 485 1.13 42.83 -24.37
N GLY A 486 0.00 42.16 -24.15
CA GLY A 486 -1.16 42.25 -25.02
C GLY A 486 -1.02 41.48 -26.33
N ASN A 487 -1.96 41.71 -27.24
CA ASN A 487 -1.95 41.12 -28.57
C ASN A 487 -1.11 41.97 -29.51
N VAL A 488 -0.12 41.36 -30.17
CA VAL A 488 0.77 42.06 -31.12
C VAL A 488 0.77 41.34 -32.47
N PRO A 489 -0.28 41.50 -33.29
CA PRO A 489 -0.36 40.89 -34.61
C PRO A 489 0.84 41.28 -35.48
N GLY A 490 1.54 40.29 -36.04
CA GLY A 490 2.76 40.48 -36.83
C GLY A 490 4.01 40.83 -36.01
N GLY A 491 3.93 40.83 -34.67
CA GLY A 491 5.03 41.20 -33.78
C GLY A 491 6.26 40.32 -33.96
N PHE A 492 6.07 39.00 -33.94
CA PHE A 492 7.14 38.02 -34.12
C PHE A 492 7.87 38.20 -35.45
N THR A 493 7.13 38.28 -36.56
CA THR A 493 7.72 38.44 -37.91
C THR A 493 8.41 39.78 -38.08
N ARG A 494 7.89 40.86 -37.47
CA ARG A 494 8.54 42.18 -37.51
C ARG A 494 9.84 42.18 -36.71
N LEU A 495 9.85 41.58 -35.53
CA LEU A 495 11.06 41.42 -34.71
C LEU A 495 12.10 40.52 -35.37
N LEU A 496 11.65 39.46 -36.05
CA LEU A 496 12.55 38.56 -36.77
C LEU A 496 13.26 39.28 -37.92
N LYS A 497 12.52 40.07 -38.73
CA LYS A 497 13.12 40.91 -39.78
C LYS A 497 14.08 41.96 -39.21
N PHE A 498 13.69 42.59 -38.09
CA PHE A 498 14.57 43.53 -37.41
C PHE A 498 15.84 42.86 -36.89
N ALA A 499 15.74 41.63 -36.37
CA ALA A 499 16.89 40.83 -35.96
C ALA A 499 17.83 40.53 -37.12
N GLU A 500 17.29 40.10 -38.26
CA GLU A 500 18.05 39.82 -39.49
C GLU A 500 18.83 41.08 -39.93
N HIS A 501 18.17 42.24 -39.94
CA HIS A 501 18.81 43.51 -40.29
C HIS A 501 19.92 43.91 -39.29
N THR A 502 19.62 43.96 -37.99
CA THR A 502 20.58 44.36 -36.94
C THR A 502 21.80 43.43 -36.90
N LEU A 503 21.63 42.13 -37.13
CA LEU A 503 22.78 41.21 -37.15
C LEU A 503 23.66 41.42 -38.39
N ASN A 504 23.05 41.65 -39.56
CA ASN A 504 23.78 41.90 -40.80
C ASN A 504 24.62 43.20 -40.74
N GLU A 505 24.07 44.28 -40.19
CA GLU A 505 24.78 45.57 -40.05
C GLU A 505 26.05 45.47 -39.19
N HIS A 506 26.07 44.53 -38.24
CA HIS A 506 27.24 44.27 -37.40
C HIS A 506 28.23 43.24 -38.00
N GLY A 507 28.16 42.97 -39.31
CA GLY A 507 29.05 42.01 -40.00
C GLY A 507 28.87 40.56 -39.54
N THR A 508 27.75 40.25 -38.87
CA THR A 508 27.46 38.88 -38.43
C THR A 508 26.90 38.09 -39.59
N VAL A 509 27.52 36.95 -39.90
CA VAL A 509 26.94 35.98 -40.83
C VAL A 509 25.71 35.33 -40.18
N LEU A 510 24.52 35.57 -40.73
CA LEU A 510 23.29 34.86 -40.39
C LEU A 510 22.84 34.06 -41.61
N LYS A 511 22.74 32.73 -41.46
CA LYS A 511 22.32 31.80 -42.52
C LYS A 511 21.06 31.04 -42.16
N GLN A 512 20.82 30.85 -40.86
CA GLN A 512 19.73 30.01 -40.39
C GLN A 512 19.29 30.44 -38.99
N TRP A 513 17.98 30.48 -38.79
CA TRP A 513 17.34 30.53 -37.49
C TRP A 513 16.99 29.13 -37.00
N ILE A 514 17.22 28.88 -35.73
CA ILE A 514 16.70 27.72 -35.00
C ILE A 514 15.83 28.18 -33.83
N SER A 515 14.78 27.44 -33.52
CA SER A 515 13.97 27.64 -32.33
C SER A 515 13.37 26.34 -31.82
N PHE A 516 12.83 26.36 -30.61
CA PHE A 516 12.22 25.19 -29.97
C PHE A 516 10.85 25.59 -29.41
N SER A 517 9.84 24.76 -29.67
CA SER A 517 8.51 24.90 -29.08
C SER A 517 8.21 23.70 -28.17
N ALA A 518 7.81 23.96 -26.93
CA ALA A 518 7.33 22.92 -26.03
C ALA A 518 5.96 22.43 -26.49
N ALA A 519 5.81 21.11 -26.66
CA ALA A 519 4.55 20.50 -27.05
C ALA A 519 3.47 20.66 -25.96
N ASP A 520 3.88 20.96 -24.71
CA ASP A 520 2.97 21.27 -23.61
C ASP A 520 1.99 22.40 -23.93
N VAL A 521 2.38 23.36 -24.77
CA VAL A 521 1.60 24.60 -24.99
C VAL A 521 1.54 25.04 -26.45
N SER A 522 2.33 24.43 -27.33
CA SER A 522 2.52 24.89 -28.70
C SER A 522 2.28 23.79 -29.72
N ASP A 523 1.46 24.12 -30.71
CA ASP A 523 1.19 23.38 -31.95
C ASP A 523 2.07 23.87 -33.11
N GLY A 524 3.00 24.82 -32.87
CA GLY A 524 3.91 25.34 -33.89
C GLY A 524 3.34 26.35 -34.88
N GLY A 525 2.06 26.73 -34.79
CA GLY A 525 1.40 27.61 -35.76
C GLY A 525 2.13 28.94 -36.01
N LEU A 526 2.69 29.56 -34.95
CA LEU A 526 3.50 30.78 -35.04
C LEU A 526 4.72 30.62 -35.96
N TYR A 527 5.44 29.50 -35.81
CA TYR A 527 6.66 29.24 -36.56
C TYR A 527 6.36 28.94 -38.02
N ARG A 528 5.33 28.12 -38.30
CA ARG A 528 4.88 27.86 -39.69
C ARG A 528 4.48 29.17 -40.39
N ALA A 529 3.71 30.02 -39.72
CA ALA A 529 3.30 31.33 -40.26
C ALA A 529 4.47 32.28 -40.52
N ALA A 530 5.59 32.10 -39.80
CA ALA A 530 6.82 32.87 -39.98
C ALA A 530 7.81 32.25 -40.99
N GLY A 531 7.42 31.16 -41.67
CA GLY A 531 8.25 30.49 -42.69
C GLY A 531 9.29 29.51 -42.13
N PHE A 532 9.09 29.00 -40.91
CA PHE A 532 9.89 27.91 -40.36
C PHE A 532 9.34 26.55 -40.78
N THR A 533 10.24 25.58 -40.86
CA THR A 533 9.94 24.16 -41.06
C THR A 533 10.28 23.38 -39.79
N ALA A 534 9.47 22.36 -39.47
CA ALA A 534 9.77 21.45 -38.37
C ALA A 534 10.88 20.49 -38.83
N GLU A 535 12.05 20.56 -38.20
CA GLU A 535 13.21 19.73 -38.55
C GLU A 535 13.21 18.41 -37.77
N GLN A 536 12.85 18.46 -36.48
CA GLN A 536 12.95 17.29 -35.60
C GLN A 536 11.96 17.37 -34.43
N GLN A 537 11.32 16.25 -34.11
CA GLN A 537 10.65 16.06 -32.83
C GLN A 537 11.64 15.51 -31.79
N LEU A 538 11.78 16.22 -30.68
CA LEU A 538 12.62 15.84 -29.56
C LEU A 538 11.77 15.09 -28.55
N ALA A 539 12.30 13.96 -28.06
CA ALA A 539 11.66 13.14 -27.05
C ALA A 539 11.40 13.94 -25.74
N PRO A 540 10.42 13.51 -24.93
CA PRO A 540 10.20 14.03 -23.59
C PRO A 540 11.48 14.18 -22.79
N ASP A 541 11.65 15.35 -22.19
CA ASP A 541 12.72 15.63 -21.22
C ASP A 541 12.15 15.68 -19.81
N TYR A 542 12.99 15.48 -18.79
CA TYR A 542 12.52 15.46 -17.40
C TYR A 542 13.10 16.59 -16.56
N ARG A 543 12.34 16.93 -15.53
CA ARG A 543 12.74 17.76 -14.39
C ARG A 543 12.57 16.97 -13.10
N TYR A 544 13.20 17.40 -12.03
CA TYR A 544 12.96 16.86 -10.69
C TYR A 544 11.88 17.66 -9.96
N VAL A 545 11.05 16.95 -9.22
CA VAL A 545 10.08 17.47 -8.24
C VAL A 545 10.20 16.67 -6.94
N GLY A 546 9.82 17.25 -5.81
CA GLY A 546 9.92 16.60 -4.51
C GLY A 546 10.20 17.57 -3.37
N GLY A 547 10.44 17.04 -2.17
CA GLY A 547 10.65 17.82 -0.96
C GLY A 547 11.75 18.88 -1.11
N ALA A 548 12.94 18.48 -1.57
CA ALA A 548 14.09 19.39 -1.75
C ALA A 548 13.91 20.46 -2.84
N THR A 549 12.90 20.33 -3.70
CA THR A 549 12.53 21.37 -4.70
C THR A 549 11.38 22.26 -4.23
N GLY A 550 10.81 21.99 -3.05
CA GLY A 550 9.55 22.59 -2.61
C GLY A 550 8.39 22.28 -3.55
N TRP A 551 8.38 21.08 -4.15
CA TRP A 551 7.45 20.66 -5.19
C TRP A 551 7.37 21.68 -6.34
N ARG A 552 8.51 21.97 -6.97
CA ARG A 552 8.63 22.83 -8.17
C ARG A 552 9.46 22.12 -9.22
N ARG A 553 9.08 22.21 -10.50
CA ARG A 553 9.80 21.53 -11.58
C ARG A 553 11.18 22.17 -11.78
N THR A 554 12.19 21.49 -11.24
CA THR A 554 13.57 21.97 -11.22
C THR A 554 14.39 21.25 -12.30
N PRO A 555 15.21 21.96 -13.09
CA PRO A 555 16.04 21.34 -14.14
C PRO A 555 16.91 20.20 -13.59
N LYS A 556 17.07 19.12 -14.35
CA LYS A 556 17.91 17.97 -13.96
C LYS A 556 19.36 18.36 -13.71
N GLU A 557 19.86 19.41 -14.37
CA GLU A 557 21.20 19.97 -14.19
C GLU A 557 21.41 20.53 -12.78
N SER A 558 20.34 20.85 -12.05
CA SER A 558 20.44 21.26 -10.65
C SER A 558 20.73 20.09 -9.71
N PHE A 559 20.58 18.83 -10.15
CA PHE A 559 20.81 17.64 -9.33
C PHE A 559 21.70 16.64 -10.05
N GLN A 560 22.92 17.08 -10.34
CA GLN A 560 23.97 16.21 -10.89
C GLN A 560 24.66 15.43 -9.77
N ARG A 561 25.28 14.29 -10.10
CA ARG A 561 26.06 13.45 -9.18
C ARG A 561 26.97 14.25 -8.23
N LYS A 562 27.65 15.28 -8.74
CA LYS A 562 28.50 16.16 -7.92
C LYS A 562 27.74 16.82 -6.77
N ARG A 563 26.53 17.33 -7.04
CA ARG A 563 25.71 17.98 -5.99
C ARG A 563 25.29 16.98 -4.93
N PHE A 564 24.86 15.77 -5.29
CA PHE A 564 24.52 14.74 -4.30
C PHE A 564 25.70 14.41 -3.39
N ARG A 565 26.92 14.35 -3.94
CA ARG A 565 28.14 14.10 -3.17
C ARG A 565 28.53 15.26 -2.25
N ASP A 566 28.42 16.49 -2.73
CA ASP A 566 29.00 17.66 -2.08
C ASP A 566 28.02 18.40 -1.15
N ASP A 567 26.71 18.21 -1.32
CA ASP A 567 25.66 18.90 -0.53
C ASP A 567 25.30 18.06 0.72
N PRO A 568 25.68 18.51 1.93
CA PRO A 568 25.44 17.74 3.16
C PRO A 568 23.95 17.60 3.51
N ALA A 569 23.06 18.35 2.86
CA ALA A 569 21.62 18.20 3.00
C ALA A 569 21.04 17.07 2.15
N LEU A 570 21.84 16.43 1.29
CA LEU A 570 21.43 15.34 0.41
C LEU A 570 22.09 14.02 0.81
N LEU A 571 21.33 12.93 0.73
CA LEU A 571 21.83 11.58 0.92
C LEU A 571 22.67 11.15 -0.29
N TRP A 572 23.82 10.53 -0.03
CA TRP A 572 24.69 9.99 -1.08
C TRP A 572 25.40 8.72 -0.64
N ASN A 573 25.53 7.79 -1.58
CA ASN A 573 26.34 6.59 -1.47
C ASN A 573 27.09 6.39 -2.79
N GLU A 574 28.38 6.06 -2.73
CA GLU A 574 29.21 5.91 -3.95
C GLU A 574 28.75 4.79 -4.90
N SER A 575 27.96 3.83 -4.40
CA SER A 575 27.35 2.76 -5.21
C SER A 575 26.11 3.20 -5.99
N TRP A 576 25.49 4.33 -5.64
CA TRP A 576 24.26 4.80 -6.27
C TRP A 576 24.51 5.44 -7.63
N THR A 577 23.62 5.15 -8.57
CA THR A 577 23.39 5.97 -9.75
C THR A 577 22.79 7.33 -9.37
N GLU A 578 22.86 8.32 -10.25
CA GLU A 578 22.24 9.64 -10.01
C GLU A 578 20.72 9.53 -9.80
N HIS A 579 20.08 8.55 -10.45
CA HIS A 579 18.65 8.31 -10.26
C HIS A 579 18.34 7.70 -8.90
N GLU A 580 19.11 6.69 -8.48
CA GLU A 580 18.97 6.12 -7.15
C GLU A 580 19.22 7.16 -6.07
N ALA A 581 20.23 8.02 -6.25
CA ALA A 581 20.46 9.15 -5.35
C ALA A 581 19.26 10.11 -5.32
N ALA A 582 18.68 10.45 -6.47
CA ALA A 582 17.48 11.28 -6.52
C ALA A 582 16.30 10.63 -5.77
N LEU A 583 16.00 9.36 -6.01
CA LEU A 583 14.90 8.65 -5.34
C LEU A 583 15.09 8.54 -3.83
N ASN A 584 16.31 8.26 -3.36
CA ASN A 584 16.63 8.25 -1.93
C ASN A 584 16.50 9.63 -1.28
N ASN A 585 16.56 10.71 -2.06
CA ASN A 585 16.31 12.09 -1.62
C ASN A 585 14.87 12.56 -1.90
N GLU A 586 13.94 11.64 -2.20
CA GLU A 586 12.54 11.95 -2.54
C GLU A 586 12.42 12.95 -3.71
N LEU A 587 13.34 12.86 -4.67
CA LEU A 587 13.33 13.62 -5.92
C LEU A 587 12.88 12.71 -7.06
N TYR A 588 11.70 13.03 -7.60
CA TYR A 588 11.02 12.26 -8.62
C TYR A 588 11.11 12.98 -9.96
N ARG A 589 11.40 12.23 -11.03
CA ARG A 589 11.33 12.73 -12.40
C ARG A 589 9.88 13.03 -12.79
N ILE A 590 9.71 14.12 -13.51
CA ILE A 590 8.45 14.48 -14.18
C ILE A 590 8.79 14.88 -15.62
N TYR A 591 8.11 14.28 -16.59
CA TYR A 591 8.43 14.40 -18.01
C TYR A 591 7.53 15.43 -18.69
N ASP A 592 8.08 16.20 -19.64
CA ASP A 592 7.32 17.10 -20.50
C ASP A 592 6.70 16.37 -21.70
N ALA A 593 5.87 17.05 -22.49
CA ALA A 593 5.31 16.46 -23.71
C ALA A 593 6.29 16.41 -24.90
N GLY A 594 7.58 16.71 -24.69
CA GLY A 594 8.58 16.84 -25.74
C GLY A 594 8.61 18.23 -26.39
N LYS A 595 9.46 18.38 -27.41
CA LYS A 595 9.69 19.67 -28.09
C LYS A 595 9.82 19.49 -29.59
N THR A 596 9.34 20.45 -30.36
CA THR A 596 9.65 20.53 -31.80
C THR A 596 10.79 21.50 -32.03
N ARG A 597 11.77 21.08 -32.81
CA ARG A 597 12.85 21.92 -33.33
C ARG A 597 12.45 22.51 -34.67
N TRP A 598 12.50 23.84 -34.76
CA TRP A 598 12.11 24.62 -35.93
C TRP A 598 13.34 25.24 -36.58
N VAL A 599 13.39 25.23 -37.91
CA VAL A 599 14.45 25.87 -38.69
C VAL A 599 13.89 26.78 -39.79
N LYS A 600 14.55 27.92 -40.02
CA LYS A 600 14.29 28.83 -41.14
C LYS A 600 15.62 29.26 -41.73
N ASN A 601 15.85 28.94 -43.00
CA ASN A 601 17.01 29.46 -43.72
C ASN A 601 16.80 30.95 -44.01
N VAL A 602 17.87 31.73 -43.89
CA VAL A 602 17.90 33.15 -44.22
C VAL A 602 18.58 33.25 -45.57
N ALA A 603 17.89 33.88 -46.52
CA ALA A 603 18.35 34.04 -47.90
C ALA A 603 19.53 35.00 -48.00
#